data_AF-A0A1C6UVK1-F1
#
_entry.id   AF-A0A1C6UVK1-F1
#
_cell.length_a   1.000
_cell.length_b   1.000
_cell.length_c   1.000
_cell.angle_alpha   90.00
_cell.angle_beta   90.00
_cell.angle_gamma   90.00
#
_symmetry.space_group_name_H-M   'P 1'
#
loop_
_entity.id
_entity.type
_entity.pdbx_description
1 polymer ?
#
loop_
_entity_poly.entity_id
_entity_poly.type
_entity_poly.pdbx_seq_one_letter_code
_entity_poly.pdbx_strand_id
1 'polypeptide(L)'
;MRETAVDEMFAEFEADALTSFRPPGVPAAQRRVRDRRRRRRRLLAGVGALLLAGPAGAFVAAGRDADPGPLIPTPAPSVSPTPTGQLPERRVILPGAPGELTKLRFVDARHGWVLFDTCDPGDPDATGCRRTVGRTTDGGATWQPTARLADTEGLASLLPVDDRTLTVMVGGGYIVTTDGGAAWSHHPFSAPPPSTATRSGFLVRCPGGPGLGDDATGRKCRLARVGSGPVQSQPPVTLTRENTDQRLVEGGDGRLWLTVRDRDRLTVLVSTDEAATWRKLPAVTGAGRLLVSPDGADAWLVSVQEDGFDVKATKQVWRLVGSRWEQRPGLPDSTSDVAAANGGVLAVTGAYGSAGFWAGGRYVDVPELSAALRYGTDESPSVEVLRDDTVVVSTGAAQITGVGSGVARTWTRIS
;
A
#
# COMPACT_ATOMS: atom_id res chain seq x y z
N MET A 1 -41.52 11.22 -26.34
CA MET A 1 -40.68 10.15 -26.91
C MET A 1 -40.96 8.91 -26.07
N ARG A 2 -41.46 7.85 -26.69
CA ARG A 2 -42.38 6.87 -26.08
C ARG A 2 -41.67 5.74 -25.33
N GLU A 3 -42.25 5.39 -24.18
CA GLU A 3 -42.02 4.25 -23.27
C GLU A 3 -41.84 2.88 -23.98
N THR A 4 -42.39 2.74 -25.18
CA THR A 4 -42.33 1.50 -25.99
C THR A 4 -40.93 1.08 -26.43
N ALA A 5 -39.94 1.97 -26.42
CA ALA A 5 -38.57 1.64 -26.82
C ALA A 5 -37.78 0.90 -25.72
N VAL A 6 -38.19 1.01 -24.45
CA VAL A 6 -37.48 0.39 -23.32
C VAL A 6 -37.89 -1.08 -23.15
N ASP A 7 -39.17 -1.38 -23.35
CA ASP A 7 -39.69 -2.75 -23.26
C ASP A 7 -39.13 -3.65 -24.38
N GLU A 8 -38.94 -3.09 -25.59
CA GLU A 8 -38.35 -3.80 -26.72
C GLU A 8 -36.86 -4.12 -26.47
N MET A 9 -36.12 -3.19 -25.86
CA MET A 9 -34.74 -3.40 -25.43
C MET A 9 -34.61 -4.47 -24.33
N PHE A 10 -35.55 -4.53 -23.38
CA PHE A 10 -35.53 -5.54 -22.32
C PHE A 10 -35.85 -6.94 -22.85
N ALA A 11 -36.79 -7.06 -23.79
CA ALA A 11 -37.12 -8.32 -24.43
C ALA A 11 -35.95 -8.86 -25.28
N GLU A 12 -35.21 -7.98 -25.97
CA GLU A 12 -34.02 -8.34 -26.74
C GLU A 12 -32.86 -8.77 -25.83
N PHE A 13 -32.66 -8.10 -24.70
CA PHE A 13 -31.67 -8.49 -23.69
C PHE A 13 -31.99 -9.85 -23.04
N GLU A 14 -33.25 -10.13 -22.74
CA GLU A 14 -33.66 -11.40 -22.13
C GLU A 14 -33.49 -12.58 -23.12
N ALA A 15 -33.77 -12.35 -24.41
CA ALA A 15 -33.55 -13.34 -25.47
C ALA A 15 -32.05 -13.68 -25.65
N ASP A 16 -31.17 -12.69 -25.52
CA ASP A 16 -29.71 -12.87 -25.69
C ASP A 16 -29.05 -13.49 -24.43
N ALA A 17 -29.57 -13.17 -23.24
CA ALA A 17 -29.10 -13.73 -21.97
C ALA A 17 -29.42 -15.23 -21.80
N LEU A 18 -30.53 -15.71 -22.36
CA LEU A 18 -30.93 -17.11 -22.28
C LEU A 18 -30.06 -18.05 -23.13
N THR A 19 -29.37 -17.55 -24.15
CA THR A 19 -28.47 -18.36 -25.00
C THR A 19 -27.04 -18.46 -24.44
N SER A 20 -26.66 -17.54 -23.55
CA SER A 20 -25.30 -17.41 -23.00
C SER A 20 -25.11 -18.07 -21.62
N PHE A 21 -26.20 -18.40 -20.92
CA PHE A 21 -26.15 -19.15 -19.66
C PHE A 21 -26.38 -20.66 -19.86
N ARG A 22 -25.29 -21.42 -19.99
CA ARG A 22 -25.30 -22.85 -19.62
C ARG A 22 -24.92 -22.97 -18.13
N PRO A 23 -25.87 -23.18 -17.20
CA PRO A 23 -25.52 -23.41 -15.82
C PRO A 23 -24.65 -24.67 -15.71
N PRO A 24 -23.60 -24.68 -14.85
CA PRO A 24 -22.76 -25.84 -14.66
C PRO A 24 -23.61 -27.03 -14.19
N GLY A 25 -23.45 -28.16 -14.89
CA GLY A 25 -24.28 -29.35 -14.67
C GLY A 25 -24.40 -29.72 -13.19
N VAL A 26 -25.64 -29.98 -12.78
CA VAL A 26 -26.09 -30.44 -11.44
C VAL A 26 -25.15 -31.50 -10.80
N PRO A 27 -24.47 -32.40 -11.54
CA PRO A 27 -23.51 -33.33 -10.94
C PRO A 27 -22.30 -32.70 -10.24
N ALA A 28 -21.82 -31.52 -10.68
CA ALA A 28 -20.66 -30.84 -10.09
C ALA A 28 -21.01 -30.09 -8.80
N ALA A 29 -22.21 -29.54 -8.70
CA ALA A 29 -22.74 -28.93 -7.49
C ALA A 29 -23.03 -29.99 -6.41
N GLN A 30 -23.57 -31.15 -6.81
CA GLN A 30 -23.81 -32.26 -5.88
C GLN A 30 -22.51 -32.88 -5.32
N ARG A 31 -21.41 -32.91 -6.09
CA ARG A 31 -20.08 -33.31 -5.57
C ARG A 31 -19.55 -32.33 -4.52
N ARG A 32 -19.64 -31.02 -4.76
CA ARG A 32 -19.24 -29.98 -3.78
C ARG A 32 -20.03 -30.05 -2.47
N VAL A 33 -21.33 -30.37 -2.52
CA VAL A 33 -22.17 -30.53 -1.31
C VAL A 33 -21.85 -31.82 -0.57
N ARG A 34 -21.58 -32.94 -1.28
CA ARG A 34 -21.18 -34.21 -0.66
C ARG A 34 -19.81 -34.13 0.02
N ASP A 35 -18.84 -33.42 -0.55
CA ASP A 35 -17.52 -33.21 0.05
C ASP A 35 -17.57 -32.31 1.30
N ARG A 36 -18.38 -31.23 1.26
CA ARG A 36 -18.62 -30.39 2.46
C ARG A 36 -19.29 -31.17 3.59
N ARG A 37 -20.24 -32.07 3.29
CA ARG A 37 -20.87 -32.94 4.31
C ARG A 37 -19.94 -34.01 4.86
N ARG A 38 -19.03 -34.57 4.05
CA ARG A 38 -18.02 -35.55 4.52
C ARG A 38 -16.95 -34.91 5.43
N ARG A 39 -16.52 -33.66 5.17
CA ARG A 39 -15.59 -32.94 6.06
C ARG A 39 -16.22 -32.56 7.41
N ARG A 40 -17.49 -32.14 7.44
CA ARG A 40 -18.22 -31.84 8.70
C ARG A 40 -18.41 -33.08 9.58
N ARG A 41 -18.66 -34.27 9.01
CA ARG A 41 -18.80 -35.52 9.80
C ARG A 41 -17.49 -36.05 10.37
N ARG A 42 -16.32 -35.67 9.82
CA ARG A 42 -15.00 -36.05 10.35
C ARG A 42 -14.51 -35.14 11.49
N LEU A 43 -14.99 -33.90 11.57
CA LEU A 43 -14.70 -32.97 12.68
C LEU A 43 -15.48 -33.27 13.96
N LEU A 44 -16.67 -33.91 13.86
CA LEU A 44 -17.49 -34.29 15.02
C LEU A 44 -17.15 -35.67 15.59
N ALA A 45 -16.32 -36.47 14.93
CA ALA A 45 -15.84 -37.75 15.45
C ALA A 45 -14.53 -37.65 16.26
N GLY A 46 -13.91 -36.46 16.30
CA GLY A 46 -12.67 -36.21 17.06
C GLY A 46 -12.86 -35.61 18.46
N VAL A 47 -14.09 -35.25 18.85
CA VAL A 47 -14.40 -34.63 20.16
C VAL A 47 -15.05 -35.65 21.13
N GLY A 48 -15.25 -36.89 20.70
CA GLY A 48 -15.93 -37.95 21.48
C GLY A 48 -15.03 -39.00 22.14
N ALA A 49 -13.73 -38.76 22.32
CA ALA A 49 -12.79 -39.79 22.80
C ALA A 49 -11.76 -39.32 23.84
N LEU A 50 -12.12 -38.40 24.74
CA LEU A 50 -11.27 -37.99 25.88
C LEU A 50 -12.08 -37.68 27.16
N LEU A 51 -13.07 -38.53 27.47
CA LEU A 51 -13.79 -38.50 28.76
C LEU A 51 -14.03 -39.92 29.32
N LEU A 52 -12.97 -40.73 29.39
CA LEU A 52 -12.99 -41.98 30.16
C LEU A 52 -11.61 -42.23 30.80
N ALA A 53 -11.37 -41.62 31.96
CA ALA A 53 -10.51 -42.16 33.03
C ALA A 53 -10.64 -41.28 34.28
N GLY A 54 -11.53 -41.65 35.21
CA GLY A 54 -11.39 -41.27 36.62
C GLY A 54 -10.24 -42.05 37.26
N PRO A 55 -9.83 -41.69 38.48
CA PRO A 55 -10.46 -42.41 39.60
C PRO A 55 -10.75 -41.58 40.86
N ALA A 56 -11.61 -42.21 41.65
CA ALA A 56 -11.96 -41.95 43.03
C ALA A 56 -10.77 -42.00 44.01
N GLY A 57 -10.93 -41.33 45.16
CA GLY A 57 -10.13 -41.56 46.36
C GLY A 57 -10.44 -40.51 47.43
N ALA A 58 -11.12 -40.92 48.50
CA ALA A 58 -11.56 -40.06 49.60
C ALA A 58 -10.90 -40.48 50.94
N PHE A 59 -10.94 -39.55 51.90
CA PHE A 59 -10.84 -39.66 53.37
C PHE A 59 -9.48 -39.56 54.12
N VAL A 60 -9.33 -38.41 54.82
CA VAL A 60 -9.08 -38.14 56.26
C VAL A 60 -7.81 -38.64 56.97
N ALA A 61 -7.06 -37.66 57.53
CA ALA A 61 -6.63 -37.66 58.93
C ALA A 61 -6.34 -36.22 59.42
N ALA A 62 -6.87 -35.86 60.59
CA ALA A 62 -6.68 -34.58 61.26
C ALA A 62 -5.43 -34.60 62.16
N GLY A 63 -4.78 -33.45 62.31
CA GLY A 63 -3.74 -33.18 63.31
C GLY A 63 -3.47 -31.68 63.38
N ARG A 64 -3.73 -31.07 64.53
CA ARG A 64 -3.65 -29.64 64.83
C ARG A 64 -2.22 -29.11 64.74
N ASP A 65 -2.02 -27.87 64.29
CA ASP A 65 -1.68 -26.76 65.19
C ASP A 65 -1.60 -25.40 64.47
N ALA A 66 -2.19 -24.41 65.15
CA ALA A 66 -1.98 -22.97 65.13
C ALA A 66 -1.92 -22.16 63.80
N ASP A 67 -2.93 -21.29 63.70
CA ASP A 67 -3.07 -20.08 62.86
C ASP A 67 -1.79 -19.21 62.84
N PRO A 68 -1.48 -18.53 61.70
CA PRO A 68 -2.03 -17.17 61.58
C PRO A 68 -2.52 -16.83 60.15
N GLY A 69 -3.80 -16.49 60.05
CA GLY A 69 -4.44 -15.54 59.12
C GLY A 69 -4.17 -15.73 57.61
N PRO A 70 -5.18 -16.00 56.78
CA PRO A 70 -4.97 -15.95 55.34
C PRO A 70 -4.66 -14.51 54.91
N LEU A 71 -3.41 -14.28 54.53
CA LEU A 71 -3.03 -13.17 53.66
C LEU A 71 -3.91 -13.28 52.41
N ILE A 72 -4.89 -12.38 52.27
CA ILE A 72 -5.63 -12.22 51.03
C ILE A 72 -4.59 -11.84 49.97
N PRO A 73 -4.28 -12.69 48.98
CA PRO A 73 -3.43 -12.25 47.89
C PRO A 73 -4.20 -11.15 47.16
N THR A 74 -3.64 -9.94 47.17
CA THR A 74 -4.06 -8.87 46.26
C THR A 74 -4.11 -9.47 44.86
N PRO A 75 -5.22 -9.36 44.11
CA PRO A 75 -5.20 -9.80 42.72
C PRO A 75 -4.15 -8.95 42.01
N ALA A 76 -3.03 -9.58 41.65
CA ALA A 76 -2.12 -9.02 40.68
C ALA A 76 -2.96 -8.66 39.43
N PRO A 77 -2.72 -7.51 38.78
CA PRO A 77 -3.40 -7.23 37.52
C PRO A 77 -3.12 -8.40 36.58
N SER A 78 -4.16 -9.20 36.34
CA SER A 78 -4.15 -10.23 35.32
C SER A 78 -4.05 -9.48 34.00
N VAL A 79 -2.82 -9.31 33.51
CA VAL A 79 -2.58 -8.96 32.11
C VAL A 79 -3.13 -10.13 31.33
N SER A 80 -4.38 -10.02 30.88
CA SER A 80 -4.95 -10.93 29.90
C SER A 80 -3.95 -11.02 28.75
N PRO A 81 -3.44 -12.20 28.38
CA PRO A 81 -2.59 -12.30 27.21
C PRO A 81 -3.39 -11.77 26.03
N THR A 82 -2.81 -10.81 25.29
CA THR A 82 -3.34 -10.38 24.00
C THR A 82 -3.67 -11.63 23.18
N PRO A 83 -4.88 -11.76 22.61
CA PRO A 83 -5.23 -12.92 21.81
C PRO A 83 -4.15 -13.16 20.76
N THR A 84 -3.59 -14.37 20.76
CA THR A 84 -2.52 -14.77 19.84
C THR A 84 -2.97 -14.46 18.39
N GLY A 85 -2.31 -13.50 17.73
CA GLY A 85 -2.62 -13.10 16.35
C GLY A 85 -3.25 -11.71 16.16
N GLN A 86 -3.43 -10.91 17.21
CA GLN A 86 -3.74 -9.48 17.06
C GLN A 86 -2.47 -8.63 17.13
N LEU A 87 -2.25 -7.83 16.08
CA LEU A 87 -1.15 -6.87 16.04
C LEU A 87 -1.35 -5.79 17.12
N PRO A 88 -0.27 -5.27 17.75
CA PRO A 88 -0.35 -4.04 18.53
C PRO A 88 -1.03 -2.94 17.73
N GLU A 89 -2.06 -2.31 18.30
CA GLU A 89 -2.86 -1.28 17.64
C GLU A 89 -2.57 0.10 18.26
N ARG A 90 -2.37 1.10 17.40
CA ARG A 90 -2.27 2.52 17.76
C ARG A 90 -3.39 3.27 17.09
N ARG A 91 -4.22 3.95 17.88
CA ARG A 91 -5.33 4.75 17.33
C ARG A 91 -4.85 6.13 16.95
N VAL A 92 -5.27 6.59 15.77
CA VAL A 92 -5.03 7.97 15.33
C VAL A 92 -6.01 8.90 16.04
N ILE A 93 -5.51 9.62 17.04
CA ILE A 93 -6.29 10.60 17.79
C ILE A 93 -5.59 11.95 17.68
N LEU A 94 -6.22 12.89 16.97
CA LEU A 94 -5.73 14.25 16.82
C LEU A 94 -6.63 15.20 17.64
N PRO A 95 -6.17 15.71 18.79
CA PRO A 95 -6.99 16.55 19.66
C PRO A 95 -7.51 17.80 18.94
N GLY A 96 -8.82 18.02 18.99
CA GLY A 96 -9.46 19.20 18.41
C GLY A 96 -9.63 19.16 16.88
N ALA A 97 -9.23 18.07 16.21
CA ALA A 97 -9.45 17.92 14.79
C ALA A 97 -10.94 17.67 14.48
N PRO A 98 -11.58 18.47 13.62
CA PRO A 98 -12.92 18.19 13.15
C PRO A 98 -12.88 17.15 12.02
N GLY A 99 -13.96 16.38 11.88
CA GLY A 99 -14.12 15.43 10.78
C GLY A 99 -13.49 14.07 11.03
N GLU A 100 -13.28 13.32 9.96
CA GLU A 100 -12.78 11.95 10.00
C GLU A 100 -11.36 11.86 9.41
N LEU A 101 -10.62 10.82 9.80
CA LEU A 101 -9.31 10.52 9.22
C LEU A 101 -9.49 10.10 7.76
N THR A 102 -8.99 10.91 6.82
CA THR A 102 -9.11 10.64 5.38
C THR A 102 -7.80 10.22 4.73
N LYS A 103 -6.65 10.63 5.31
CA LYS A 103 -5.31 10.22 4.86
C LYS A 103 -4.40 9.97 6.06
N LEU A 104 -3.64 8.90 5.98
CA LEU A 104 -2.55 8.55 6.90
C LEU A 104 -1.33 8.18 6.04
N ARG A 105 -0.18 8.83 6.25
CA ARG A 105 1.06 8.55 5.51
C ARG A 105 2.27 8.63 6.41
N PHE A 106 3.13 7.61 6.37
CA PHE A 106 4.43 7.61 7.05
C PHE A 106 5.57 8.01 6.10
N VAL A 107 6.57 8.68 6.66
CA VAL A 107 7.85 9.01 6.01
C VAL A 107 8.88 7.94 6.32
N ASP A 108 8.88 7.48 7.56
CA ASP A 108 9.74 6.47 8.15
C ASP A 108 9.01 5.81 9.35
N ALA A 109 9.68 4.92 10.08
CA ALA A 109 9.14 4.20 11.24
C ALA A 109 8.58 5.09 12.36
N ARG A 110 9.02 6.35 12.45
CA ARG A 110 8.71 7.27 13.55
C ARG A 110 7.88 8.46 13.12
N HIS A 111 8.06 8.93 11.89
CA HIS A 111 7.49 10.18 11.42
C HIS A 111 6.38 9.92 10.42
N GLY A 112 5.24 10.55 10.65
CA GLY A 112 4.08 10.42 9.80
C GLY A 112 3.15 11.62 9.90
N TRP A 113 2.25 11.71 8.94
CA TRP A 113 1.31 12.79 8.76
C TRP A 113 -0.09 12.23 8.57
N VAL A 114 -1.08 12.92 9.13
CA VAL A 114 -2.50 12.60 9.01
C VAL A 114 -3.28 13.80 8.52
N LEU A 115 -4.35 13.53 7.78
CA LEU A 115 -5.33 14.52 7.37
C LEU A 115 -6.69 14.12 7.92
N PHE A 116 -7.27 15.05 8.69
CA PHE A 116 -8.67 15.01 9.06
C PHE A 116 -9.45 15.99 8.18
N ASP A 117 -10.58 15.55 7.66
CA ASP A 117 -11.45 16.34 6.79
C ASP A 117 -12.91 16.17 7.22
N THR A 118 -13.68 17.26 7.20
CA THR A 118 -15.13 17.24 7.45
C THR A 118 -15.95 16.93 6.21
N CYS A 119 -15.35 17.01 5.02
CA CYS A 119 -16.03 16.70 3.78
C CYS A 119 -15.98 15.20 3.47
N ASP A 120 -17.04 14.73 2.82
CA ASP A 120 -17.09 13.36 2.33
C ASP A 120 -16.01 13.18 1.24
N PRO A 121 -15.09 12.22 1.38
CA PRO A 121 -14.10 11.95 0.33
C PRO A 121 -14.71 11.52 -1.01
N GLY A 122 -15.98 11.12 -1.04
CA GLY A 122 -16.74 10.79 -2.25
C GLY A 122 -17.37 11.97 -2.97
N ASP A 123 -17.34 13.18 -2.39
CA ASP A 123 -17.92 14.39 -2.97
C ASP A 123 -16.83 15.38 -3.43
N PRO A 124 -16.51 15.43 -4.73
CA PRO A 124 -15.48 16.34 -5.25
C PRO A 124 -15.91 17.81 -5.26
N ASP A 125 -17.22 18.09 -5.18
CA ASP A 125 -17.80 19.43 -5.23
C ASP A 125 -18.03 20.01 -3.82
N ALA A 126 -17.62 19.28 -2.78
CA ALA A 126 -17.77 19.70 -1.41
C ALA A 126 -17.05 21.03 -1.12
N THR A 127 -17.79 21.99 -0.57
CA THR A 127 -17.31 23.33 -0.20
C THR A 127 -17.38 23.55 1.31
N GLY A 128 -16.58 24.47 1.83
CA GLY A 128 -16.57 24.78 3.27
C GLY A 128 -15.90 23.71 4.16
N CYS A 129 -15.11 22.82 3.55
CA CYS A 129 -14.37 21.77 4.25
C CYS A 129 -13.42 22.34 5.30
N ARG A 130 -13.42 21.76 6.49
CA ARG A 130 -12.40 22.04 7.51
C ARG A 130 -11.39 20.92 7.51
N ARG A 131 -10.16 21.26 7.15
CA ARG A 131 -9.04 20.34 7.11
C ARG A 131 -8.06 20.62 8.24
N THR A 132 -7.65 19.56 8.92
CA THR A 132 -6.61 19.62 9.94
C THR A 132 -5.55 18.60 9.64
N VAL A 133 -4.30 19.05 9.57
CA VAL A 133 -3.16 18.16 9.45
C VAL A 133 -2.57 17.92 10.83
N GLY A 134 -2.24 16.67 11.11
CA GLY A 134 -1.51 16.25 12.28
C GLY A 134 -0.21 15.58 11.92
N ARG A 135 0.73 15.55 12.86
CA ARG A 135 2.04 14.90 12.72
C ARG A 135 2.33 14.00 13.91
N THR A 136 3.07 12.92 13.67
CA THR A 136 3.68 12.08 14.71
C THR A 136 5.21 12.06 14.57
N THR A 137 5.90 11.85 15.69
CA THR A 137 7.36 11.65 15.77
C THR A 137 7.74 10.40 16.58
N ASP A 138 6.75 9.58 16.94
CA ASP A 138 6.88 8.38 17.78
C ASP A 138 6.21 7.14 17.16
N GLY A 139 6.04 7.14 15.83
CA GLY A 139 5.46 6.03 15.07
C GLY A 139 3.95 5.93 15.21
N GLY A 140 3.27 7.05 15.44
CA GLY A 140 1.82 7.12 15.60
C GLY A 140 1.32 6.75 17.00
N ALA A 141 2.19 6.76 18.01
CA ALA A 141 1.74 6.58 19.40
C ALA A 141 1.05 7.85 19.92
N THR A 142 1.54 9.02 19.52
CA THR A 142 0.89 10.32 19.73
C THR A 142 0.88 11.14 18.43
N TRP A 143 -0.14 12.00 18.32
CA TRP A 143 -0.35 12.89 17.18
C TRP A 143 -0.53 14.33 17.67
N GLN A 144 0.16 15.26 17.02
CA GLN A 144 0.14 16.68 17.36
C GLN A 144 -0.46 17.49 16.21
N PRO A 145 -1.37 18.43 16.48
CA PRO A 145 -1.94 19.29 15.46
C PRO A 145 -0.89 20.26 14.91
N THR A 146 -1.02 20.56 13.62
CA THR A 146 -0.23 21.59 12.95
C THR A 146 -1.00 22.92 12.93
N ALA A 147 -0.33 23.99 12.49
CA ALA A 147 -1.00 25.25 12.20
C ALA A 147 -2.13 25.03 11.18
N ARG A 148 -3.21 25.80 11.32
CA ARG A 148 -4.40 25.68 10.48
C ARG A 148 -4.06 25.88 9.00
N LEU A 149 -4.56 24.97 8.15
CA LEU A 149 -4.56 25.16 6.71
C LEU A 149 -5.62 26.22 6.35
N ALA A 150 -5.21 27.26 5.63
CA ALA A 150 -6.13 28.28 5.13
C ALA A 150 -6.81 27.80 3.84
N ASP A 151 -8.12 28.06 3.71
CA ASP A 151 -8.93 28.02 2.49
C ASP A 151 -8.54 26.93 1.49
N THR A 152 -8.88 25.69 1.83
CA THR A 152 -8.63 24.53 0.97
C THR A 152 -9.94 24.06 0.33
N GLU A 153 -10.05 24.22 -0.99
CA GLU A 153 -11.16 23.67 -1.79
C GLU A 153 -10.75 22.38 -2.52
N GLY A 154 -11.74 21.54 -2.86
CA GLY A 154 -11.55 20.28 -3.58
C GLY A 154 -10.82 19.21 -2.78
N LEU A 155 -10.54 18.06 -3.39
CA LEU A 155 -9.86 16.94 -2.71
C LEU A 155 -8.43 17.29 -2.27
N ALA A 156 -8.03 16.78 -1.10
CA ALA A 156 -6.69 16.96 -0.55
C ALA A 156 -5.90 15.65 -0.53
N SER A 157 -4.63 15.72 -0.94
CA SER A 157 -3.70 14.58 -0.93
C SER A 157 -2.39 14.95 -0.22
N LEU A 158 -1.90 14.04 0.63
CA LEU A 158 -0.65 14.21 1.36
C LEU A 158 0.53 13.63 0.57
N LEU A 159 1.53 14.47 0.33
CA LEU A 159 2.83 14.14 -0.26
C LEU A 159 3.94 14.46 0.76
N PRO A 160 4.16 13.57 1.75
CA PRO A 160 5.19 13.78 2.75
C PRO A 160 6.59 13.56 2.15
N VAL A 161 7.53 14.46 2.47
CA VAL A 161 8.91 14.41 1.96
C VAL A 161 9.88 13.95 3.03
N ASP A 162 9.74 14.53 4.22
CA ASP A 162 10.51 14.21 5.40
C ASP A 162 9.69 14.55 6.65
N ASP A 163 10.33 14.51 7.81
CA ASP A 163 9.68 14.76 9.08
C ASP A 163 9.19 16.22 9.20
N ARG A 164 9.86 17.20 8.58
CA ARG A 164 9.48 18.63 8.64
C ARG A 164 8.72 19.11 7.40
N THR A 165 8.84 18.40 6.29
CA THR A 165 8.37 18.84 4.98
C THR A 165 7.20 18.01 4.52
N LEU A 166 6.05 18.66 4.35
CA LEU A 166 4.84 18.08 3.79
C LEU A 166 4.29 19.00 2.70
N THR A 167 3.99 18.41 1.56
CA THR A 167 3.19 19.05 0.52
C THR A 167 1.78 18.47 0.54
N VAL A 168 0.78 19.35 0.61
CA VAL A 168 -0.63 19.01 0.46
C VAL A 168 -1.06 19.50 -0.91
N MET A 169 -1.45 18.58 -1.78
CA MET A 169 -2.08 18.94 -3.06
C MET A 169 -3.56 19.17 -2.81
N VAL A 170 -4.09 20.31 -3.27
CA VAL A 170 -5.49 20.73 -3.16
C VAL A 170 -6.00 21.20 -4.51
N GLY A 171 -7.31 21.46 -4.67
CA GLY A 171 -7.89 21.84 -5.96
C GLY A 171 -7.25 23.07 -6.63
N GLY A 172 -6.73 24.02 -5.84
CA GLY A 172 -6.11 25.26 -6.33
C GLY A 172 -4.58 25.24 -6.48
N GLY A 173 -3.89 24.16 -6.13
CA GLY A 173 -2.43 24.10 -6.18
C GLY A 173 -1.82 23.26 -5.06
N TYR A 174 -0.72 23.75 -4.49
CA TYR A 174 0.01 23.10 -3.41
C TYR A 174 0.06 23.99 -2.17
N ILE A 175 -0.06 23.37 -1.01
CA ILE A 175 0.20 24.00 0.28
C ILE A 175 1.35 23.25 0.93
N VAL A 176 2.39 23.97 1.32
CA VAL A 176 3.68 23.38 1.74
C VAL A 176 4.09 23.91 3.10
N THR A 177 4.46 23.00 3.98
CA THR A 177 5.25 23.29 5.17
C THR A 177 6.65 22.72 5.00
N THR A 178 7.64 23.39 5.58
CA THR A 178 9.05 22.95 5.68
C THR A 178 9.55 22.98 7.13
N ASP A 179 8.65 23.26 8.07
CA ASP A 179 8.96 23.48 9.48
C ASP A 179 8.15 22.59 10.43
N GLY A 180 7.63 21.48 9.92
CA GLY A 180 6.85 20.53 10.70
C GLY A 180 5.39 20.96 10.89
N GLY A 181 4.89 21.83 10.02
CA GLY A 181 3.53 22.36 10.08
C GLY A 181 3.36 23.56 11.01
N ALA A 182 4.44 24.26 11.37
CA ALA A 182 4.35 25.50 12.15
C ALA A 182 3.89 26.67 11.26
N ALA A 183 4.29 26.67 9.98
CA ALA A 183 3.80 27.59 8.97
C ALA A 183 3.57 26.88 7.62
N TRP A 184 2.73 27.50 6.79
CA TRP A 184 2.32 27.00 5.49
C TRP A 184 2.48 28.07 4.40
N SER A 185 2.88 27.65 3.20
CA SER A 185 3.03 28.49 2.01
C SER A 185 2.23 27.93 0.85
N HIS A 186 1.64 28.80 0.02
CA HIS A 186 0.86 28.40 -1.14
C HIS A 186 1.69 28.51 -2.42
N HIS A 187 1.58 27.50 -3.28
CA HIS A 187 2.24 27.44 -4.58
C HIS A 187 1.23 27.08 -5.66
N PRO A 188 1.13 27.85 -6.76
CA PRO A 188 0.26 27.48 -7.87
C PRO A 188 0.84 26.26 -8.60
N PHE A 189 -0.01 25.49 -9.27
CA PHE A 189 0.43 24.36 -10.08
C PHE A 189 1.47 24.72 -11.17
N SER A 190 1.45 25.95 -11.66
CA SER A 190 2.40 26.45 -12.66
C SER A 190 3.83 26.61 -12.12
N ALA A 191 3.97 26.78 -10.80
CA ALA A 191 5.23 26.90 -10.09
C ALA A 191 5.26 25.88 -8.93
N PRO A 192 5.40 24.57 -9.24
CA PRO A 192 5.38 23.53 -8.22
C PRO A 192 6.59 23.66 -7.28
N PRO A 193 6.43 23.38 -5.98
CA PRO A 193 7.51 23.43 -5.01
C PRO A 193 8.50 22.26 -5.22
N PRO A 194 9.77 22.37 -4.77
CA PRO A 194 10.76 21.29 -4.92
C PRO A 194 10.32 19.94 -4.34
N SER A 195 9.48 19.98 -3.32
CA SER A 195 8.91 18.81 -2.62
C SER A 195 7.98 17.94 -3.47
N THR A 196 7.54 18.38 -4.66
CA THR A 196 6.77 17.55 -5.60
C THR A 196 7.65 16.72 -6.54
N ALA A 197 8.97 16.87 -6.45
CA ALA A 197 9.94 16.21 -7.31
C ALA A 197 10.70 15.10 -6.58
N THR A 198 11.63 14.43 -7.26
CA THR A 198 12.58 13.53 -6.59
C THR A 198 13.46 14.32 -5.59
N ARG A 199 14.25 13.62 -4.76
CA ARG A 199 15.13 14.27 -3.76
C ARG A 199 16.09 15.28 -4.38
N SER A 200 16.59 14.98 -5.58
CA SER A 200 17.46 15.85 -6.36
C SER A 200 16.72 16.89 -7.22
N GLY A 201 15.39 16.95 -7.10
CA GLY A 201 14.52 17.96 -7.72
C GLY A 201 14.03 17.62 -9.13
N PHE A 202 14.10 16.36 -9.57
CA PHE A 202 13.69 15.95 -10.92
C PHE A 202 12.22 15.53 -10.98
N LEU A 203 11.54 15.85 -12.08
CA LEU A 203 10.20 15.35 -12.36
C LEU A 203 9.95 15.20 -13.87
N VAL A 204 8.97 14.37 -14.22
CA VAL A 204 8.46 14.27 -15.58
C VAL A 204 7.25 15.19 -15.72
N ARG A 205 7.30 16.13 -16.67
CA ARG A 205 6.19 17.03 -16.99
C ARG A 205 5.55 16.59 -18.29
N CYS A 206 4.27 16.22 -18.24
CA CYS A 206 3.46 15.89 -19.41
C CYS A 206 2.48 17.04 -19.71
N PRO A 207 2.33 17.45 -20.99
CA PRO A 207 1.32 18.42 -21.39
C PRO A 207 -0.08 17.99 -20.90
N GLY A 208 -0.94 18.94 -20.50
CA GLY A 208 -2.31 18.68 -20.03
C GLY A 208 -2.45 18.10 -18.62
N GLY A 209 -1.36 18.02 -17.85
CA GLY A 209 -1.44 17.74 -16.41
C GLY A 209 -1.89 18.97 -15.59
N PRO A 210 -2.38 18.79 -14.35
CA PRO A 210 -2.83 19.88 -13.49
C PRO A 210 -1.82 21.03 -13.40
N GLY A 211 -2.29 22.21 -13.84
CA GLY A 211 -1.62 23.51 -13.93
C GLY A 211 -0.22 23.58 -14.55
N LEU A 212 -0.02 22.84 -15.62
CA LEU A 212 0.87 23.28 -16.68
C LEU A 212 0.04 24.14 -17.63
N GLY A 213 0.40 25.43 -17.77
CA GLY A 213 -0.26 26.33 -18.72
C GLY A 213 -0.34 25.74 -20.12
N ASP A 214 -1.32 26.22 -20.89
CA ASP A 214 -1.79 25.71 -22.18
C ASP A 214 -0.76 25.67 -23.33
N ASP A 215 0.40 25.02 -23.15
CA ASP A 215 1.09 24.38 -24.26
C ASP A 215 0.38 23.05 -24.59
N ALA A 216 -0.93 23.16 -24.86
CA ALA A 216 -1.80 22.11 -25.39
C ALA A 216 -1.34 21.63 -26.79
N THR A 217 -0.31 22.24 -27.36
CA THR A 217 0.31 21.89 -28.64
C THR A 217 1.44 20.86 -28.49
N GLY A 218 2.00 20.68 -27.29
CA GLY A 218 3.02 19.67 -27.03
C GLY A 218 2.42 18.27 -26.86
N ARG A 219 2.88 17.27 -27.63
CA ARG A 219 2.49 15.85 -27.44
C ARG A 219 3.46 15.05 -26.56
N LYS A 220 4.54 15.68 -26.08
CA LYS A 220 5.68 14.98 -25.47
C LYS A 220 5.87 15.40 -24.02
N CYS A 221 6.03 14.42 -23.16
CA CYS A 221 6.47 14.65 -21.79
C CYS A 221 7.97 14.99 -21.80
N ARG A 222 8.41 15.75 -20.81
CA ARG A 222 9.81 16.18 -20.70
C ARG A 222 10.29 15.98 -19.27
N LEU A 223 11.53 15.53 -19.14
CA LEU A 223 12.23 15.58 -17.87
C LEU A 223 12.59 17.03 -17.56
N ALA A 224 12.34 17.46 -16.33
CA ALA A 224 12.66 18.79 -15.85
C ALA A 224 13.22 18.73 -14.43
N ARG A 225 13.95 19.77 -14.05
CA ARG A 225 14.36 20.02 -12.67
C ARG A 225 13.66 21.26 -12.14
N VAL A 226 13.10 21.17 -10.93
CA VAL A 226 12.45 22.32 -10.28
C VAL A 226 13.45 23.47 -10.17
N GLY A 227 13.04 24.68 -10.57
CA GLY A 227 13.87 25.88 -10.56
C GLY A 227 14.87 26.01 -11.72
N SER A 228 15.22 24.93 -12.43
CA SER A 228 16.17 24.97 -13.56
C SER A 228 15.54 24.70 -14.93
N GLY A 229 14.32 24.16 -14.97
CA GLY A 229 13.59 23.93 -16.22
C GLY A 229 13.89 22.58 -16.89
N PRO A 230 13.64 22.43 -18.20
CA PRO A 230 13.82 21.18 -18.93
C PRO A 230 15.26 20.68 -18.95
N VAL A 231 15.45 19.37 -18.76
CA VAL A 231 16.75 18.69 -18.82
C VAL A 231 16.96 18.10 -20.21
N GLN A 232 18.11 18.37 -20.83
CA GLN A 232 18.51 17.75 -22.10
C GLN A 232 19.24 16.44 -21.82
N SER A 233 18.52 15.32 -21.89
CA SER A 233 19.07 13.98 -21.69
C SER A 233 19.95 13.53 -22.86
N GLN A 234 21.06 12.83 -22.58
CA GLN A 234 21.86 12.15 -23.61
C GLN A 234 21.94 10.62 -23.36
N PRO A 235 21.56 9.76 -24.33
CA PRO A 235 20.84 10.09 -25.57
C PRO A 235 19.43 10.64 -25.26
N PRO A 236 18.77 11.34 -26.21
CA PRO A 236 17.43 11.88 -26.00
C PRO A 236 16.44 10.80 -25.59
N VAL A 237 15.84 10.95 -24.41
CA VAL A 237 14.75 10.09 -23.96
C VAL A 237 13.44 10.62 -24.56
N THR A 238 12.81 9.81 -25.40
CA THR A 238 11.51 10.18 -25.99
C THR A 238 10.40 9.67 -25.09
N LEU A 239 9.68 10.59 -24.45
CA LEU A 239 8.49 10.32 -23.65
C LEU A 239 7.25 10.83 -24.41
N THR A 240 6.43 9.93 -24.93
CA THR A 240 5.16 10.26 -25.60
C THR A 240 3.99 9.91 -24.69
N ARG A 241 2.84 10.59 -24.81
CA ARG A 241 1.63 10.21 -24.05
C ARG A 241 1.16 8.77 -24.31
N GLU A 242 1.60 8.15 -25.42
CA GLU A 242 1.30 6.76 -25.75
C GLU A 242 2.12 5.77 -24.91
N ASN A 243 3.22 6.22 -24.27
CA ASN A 243 3.92 5.41 -23.28
C ASN A 243 3.05 5.29 -22.02
N THR A 244 2.61 4.06 -21.73
CA THR A 244 1.70 3.74 -20.63
C THR A 244 2.36 3.75 -19.25
N ASP A 245 3.69 3.91 -19.18
CA ASP A 245 4.46 4.04 -17.94
C ASP A 245 5.67 4.96 -18.18
N GLN A 246 5.72 6.04 -17.40
CA GLN A 246 6.76 7.08 -17.40
C GLN A 246 7.22 7.42 -15.98
N ARG A 247 7.48 6.39 -15.17
CA ARG A 247 7.83 6.56 -13.77
C ARG A 247 9.29 6.96 -13.62
N LEU A 248 9.50 8.05 -12.90
CA LEU A 248 10.82 8.48 -12.43
C LEU A 248 10.96 8.11 -10.96
N VAL A 249 12.02 7.37 -10.62
CA VAL A 249 12.36 6.96 -9.25
C VAL A 249 13.81 7.35 -8.97
N GLU A 250 14.06 7.90 -7.78
CA GLU A 250 15.41 8.17 -7.30
C GLU A 250 15.74 7.19 -6.17
N GLY A 251 16.75 6.35 -6.37
CA GLY A 251 17.21 5.39 -5.36
C GLY A 251 17.94 6.08 -4.20
N GLY A 252 18.09 5.38 -3.08
CA GLY A 252 18.86 5.80 -1.91
C GLY A 252 20.27 6.30 -2.25
N ASP A 253 20.89 5.62 -3.20
CA ASP A 253 22.21 5.86 -3.80
C ASP A 253 22.30 7.04 -4.78
N GLY A 254 21.20 7.79 -4.97
CA GLY A 254 21.17 8.97 -5.85
C GLY A 254 21.02 8.66 -7.33
N ARG A 255 20.91 7.39 -7.73
CA ARG A 255 20.64 7.04 -9.13
C ARG A 255 19.21 7.36 -9.51
N LEU A 256 19.03 7.91 -10.70
CA LEU A 256 17.72 8.14 -11.30
C LEU A 256 17.37 6.99 -12.23
N TRP A 257 16.15 6.48 -12.08
CA TRP A 257 15.59 5.39 -12.85
C TRP A 257 14.35 5.87 -13.56
N LEU A 258 14.31 5.73 -14.88
CA LEU A 258 13.18 6.13 -15.70
C LEU A 258 12.67 4.93 -16.48
N THR A 259 11.40 4.60 -16.31
CA THR A 259 10.71 3.58 -17.09
C THR A 259 10.11 4.18 -18.35
N VAL A 260 10.17 3.41 -19.43
CA VAL A 260 9.47 3.71 -20.68
C VAL A 260 8.87 2.41 -21.19
N ARG A 261 7.54 2.35 -21.29
CA ARG A 261 6.83 1.21 -21.86
C ARG A 261 6.39 1.47 -23.29
N ASP A 262 6.70 0.53 -24.18
CA ASP A 262 6.15 0.44 -25.53
C ASP A 262 5.41 -0.90 -25.63
N ARG A 263 4.08 -0.84 -25.75
CA ARG A 263 3.19 -2.01 -25.71
C ARG A 263 3.46 -2.90 -24.48
N ASP A 264 3.97 -4.10 -24.68
CA ASP A 264 4.27 -5.10 -23.66
C ASP A 264 5.74 -5.10 -23.22
N ARG A 265 6.57 -4.19 -23.74
CA ARG A 265 8.00 -4.11 -23.44
C ARG A 265 8.31 -2.93 -22.53
N LEU A 266 8.82 -3.23 -21.34
CA LEU A 266 9.32 -2.23 -20.41
C LEU A 266 10.82 -2.03 -20.60
N THR A 267 11.22 -0.79 -20.85
CA THR A 267 12.62 -0.36 -20.91
C THR A 267 12.93 0.47 -19.67
N VAL A 268 14.10 0.26 -19.09
CA VAL A 268 14.60 1.06 -17.96
C VAL A 268 15.84 1.85 -18.41
N LEU A 269 15.84 3.13 -18.10
CA LEU A 269 16.96 4.04 -18.30
C LEU A 269 17.51 4.40 -16.91
N VAL A 270 18.83 4.41 -16.77
CA VAL A 270 19.50 4.73 -15.50
C VAL A 270 20.48 5.87 -15.70
N SER A 271 20.42 6.87 -14.85
CA SER A 271 21.40 7.96 -14.76
C SER A 271 22.07 7.93 -13.39
N THR A 272 23.36 8.25 -13.38
CA THR A 272 24.19 8.35 -12.16
C THR A 272 24.83 9.74 -12.04
N ASP A 273 24.38 10.69 -12.86
CA ASP A 273 25.00 11.99 -13.09
C ASP A 273 23.93 13.09 -13.22
N GLU A 274 22.94 13.05 -12.33
CA GLU A 274 21.88 14.05 -12.26
C GLU A 274 21.12 14.23 -13.59
N ALA A 275 20.78 13.10 -14.23
CA ALA A 275 20.06 13.03 -15.50
C ALA A 275 20.81 13.59 -16.72
N ALA A 276 22.10 13.90 -16.61
CA ALA A 276 22.91 14.35 -17.73
C ALA A 276 23.05 13.25 -18.80
N THR A 277 23.40 12.03 -18.38
CA THR A 277 23.50 10.87 -19.26
C THR A 277 22.64 9.70 -18.80
N TRP A 278 22.12 8.95 -19.78
CA TRP A 278 21.21 7.83 -19.54
C TRP A 278 21.75 6.56 -20.18
N ARG A 279 21.92 5.53 -19.36
CA ARG A 279 22.21 4.19 -19.82
C ARG A 279 20.92 3.40 -19.97
N LYS A 280 20.62 2.99 -21.21
CA LYS A 280 19.50 2.08 -21.51
C LYS A 280 19.85 0.64 -21.11
N LEU A 281 19.02 0.05 -20.25
CA LEU A 281 19.08 -1.37 -19.92
C LEU A 281 18.31 -2.21 -20.95
N PRO A 282 18.57 -3.52 -21.04
CA PRO A 282 17.79 -4.42 -21.90
C PRO A 282 16.30 -4.33 -21.57
N ALA A 283 15.46 -4.23 -22.60
CA ALA A 283 14.01 -4.20 -22.42
C ALA A 283 13.46 -5.60 -22.13
N VAL A 284 12.48 -5.68 -21.25
CA VAL A 284 11.85 -6.94 -20.81
C VAL A 284 10.40 -6.97 -21.23
N THR A 285 10.00 -8.03 -21.94
CA THR A 285 8.62 -8.28 -22.34
C THR A 285 7.81 -8.83 -21.18
N GLY A 286 6.59 -8.33 -20.98
CA GLY A 286 5.68 -8.76 -19.91
C GLY A 286 5.99 -8.14 -18.53
N ALA A 287 7.05 -7.33 -18.42
CA ALA A 287 7.32 -6.55 -17.21
C ALA A 287 6.33 -5.37 -17.11
N GLY A 288 5.73 -5.24 -15.94
CA GLY A 288 4.67 -4.28 -15.62
C GLY A 288 5.07 -3.18 -14.64
N ARG A 289 6.20 -3.28 -13.95
CA ARG A 289 6.68 -2.21 -13.05
C ARG A 289 8.16 -2.35 -12.74
N LEU A 290 8.84 -1.23 -12.53
CA LEU A 290 10.15 -1.15 -11.88
C LEU A 290 9.99 -0.94 -10.38
N LEU A 291 10.69 -1.74 -9.58
CA LEU A 291 10.84 -1.55 -8.15
C LEU A 291 12.32 -1.30 -7.84
N VAL A 292 12.61 -0.30 -7.02
CA VAL A 292 13.96 0.03 -6.55
C VAL A 292 13.92 0.00 -5.03
N SER A 293 14.88 -0.68 -4.40
CA SER A 293 14.98 -0.71 -2.94
C SER A 293 15.26 0.70 -2.39
N PRO A 294 14.86 0.98 -1.14
CA PRO A 294 15.11 2.27 -0.50
C PRO A 294 16.57 2.75 -0.56
N ASP A 295 17.54 1.84 -0.39
CA ASP A 295 18.97 2.14 -0.50
C ASP A 295 19.46 2.31 -1.96
N GLY A 296 18.63 1.96 -2.93
CA GLY A 296 18.96 1.96 -4.36
C GLY A 296 19.79 0.77 -4.83
N ALA A 297 20.25 -0.11 -3.94
CA ALA A 297 21.17 -1.21 -4.26
C ALA A 297 20.51 -2.28 -5.14
N ASP A 298 19.22 -2.54 -4.94
CA ASP A 298 18.46 -3.55 -5.66
C ASP A 298 17.43 -2.91 -6.61
N ALA A 299 17.39 -3.42 -7.84
CA ALA A 299 16.38 -3.07 -8.82
C ALA A 299 15.72 -4.33 -9.37
N TRP A 300 14.40 -4.29 -9.50
CA TRP A 300 13.57 -5.40 -9.91
C TRP A 300 12.57 -4.97 -10.97
N LEU A 301 12.28 -5.87 -11.89
CA LEU A 301 11.06 -5.80 -12.69
C LEU A 301 10.09 -6.86 -12.22
N VAL A 302 8.81 -6.53 -12.23
CA VAL A 302 7.71 -7.46 -11.90
C VAL A 302 6.63 -7.35 -12.97
N SER A 303 5.91 -8.44 -13.25
CA SER A 303 4.76 -8.39 -14.16
C SER A 303 3.47 -7.86 -13.51
N VAL A 304 3.46 -7.73 -12.17
CA VAL A 304 2.36 -7.13 -11.41
C VAL A 304 2.18 -5.67 -11.83
N GLN A 305 0.96 -5.31 -12.21
CA GLN A 305 0.58 -3.95 -12.61
C GLN A 305 -0.07 -3.21 -11.44
N GLU A 306 -0.10 -1.88 -11.50
CA GLU A 306 -0.74 -1.04 -10.46
C GLU A 306 -2.27 -0.93 -10.63
N ASP A 307 -2.80 -1.24 -11.81
CA ASP A 307 -4.20 -1.01 -12.22
C ASP A 307 -5.15 -2.19 -11.97
N GLY A 308 -4.67 -3.29 -11.36
CA GLY A 308 -5.56 -4.32 -10.82
C GLY A 308 -4.98 -5.73 -10.75
N PHE A 309 -5.63 -6.55 -9.94
CA PHE A 309 -5.30 -7.96 -9.79
C PHE A 309 -5.92 -8.81 -10.92
N ASP A 310 -5.07 -9.44 -11.74
CA ASP A 310 -5.49 -10.49 -12.67
C ASP A 310 -5.08 -11.88 -12.15
N VAL A 311 -6.08 -12.71 -11.84
CA VAL A 311 -5.90 -14.08 -11.35
C VAL A 311 -5.26 -15.02 -12.38
N LYS A 312 -5.37 -14.71 -13.68
CA LYS A 312 -4.80 -15.53 -14.77
C LYS A 312 -3.39 -15.10 -15.15
N ALA A 313 -2.98 -13.88 -14.78
CA ALA A 313 -1.66 -13.37 -15.12
C ALA A 313 -0.56 -14.09 -14.34
N THR A 314 0.48 -14.53 -15.05
CA THR A 314 1.69 -15.07 -14.41
C THR A 314 2.45 -13.95 -13.69
N LYS A 315 2.92 -14.25 -12.48
CA LYS A 315 3.59 -13.28 -11.60
C LYS A 315 5.11 -13.44 -11.72
N GLN A 316 5.67 -12.90 -12.79
CA GLN A 316 7.09 -13.01 -13.13
C GLN A 316 7.90 -11.93 -12.43
N VAL A 317 9.15 -12.26 -12.09
CA VAL A 317 10.11 -11.39 -11.40
C VAL A 317 11.45 -11.45 -12.13
N TRP A 318 12.07 -10.29 -12.30
CA TRP A 318 13.43 -10.16 -12.80
C TRP A 318 14.25 -9.29 -11.85
N ARG A 319 15.48 -9.71 -11.54
CA ARG A 319 16.44 -8.92 -10.76
C ARG A 319 17.49 -8.34 -11.69
N LEU A 320 17.88 -7.09 -11.47
CA LEU A 320 19.05 -6.52 -12.13
C LEU A 320 20.32 -7.12 -11.53
N VAL A 321 21.14 -7.78 -12.37
CA VAL A 321 22.47 -8.26 -12.00
C VAL A 321 23.48 -7.67 -12.98
N GLY A 322 24.37 -6.81 -12.47
CA GLY A 322 25.25 -6.00 -13.30
C GLY A 322 24.44 -5.07 -14.22
N SER A 323 24.40 -5.39 -15.51
CA SER A 323 23.66 -4.62 -16.53
C SER A 323 22.55 -5.42 -17.22
N ARG A 324 22.20 -6.60 -16.68
CA ARG A 324 21.22 -7.52 -17.28
C ARG A 324 20.11 -7.88 -16.32
N TRP A 325 18.92 -8.10 -16.88
CA TRP A 325 17.78 -8.63 -16.16
C TRP A 325 17.86 -10.15 -16.13
N GLU A 326 17.96 -10.72 -14.93
CA GLU A 326 17.90 -12.16 -14.71
C GLU A 326 16.53 -12.54 -14.17
N GLN A 327 15.83 -13.43 -14.87
CA GLN A 327 14.55 -13.95 -14.41
C GLN A 327 14.76 -14.79 -13.14
N ARG A 328 13.90 -14.57 -12.15
CA ARG A 328 13.88 -15.29 -10.88
C ARG A 328 12.60 -16.10 -10.75
N PRO A 329 12.52 -17.05 -9.79
CA PRO A 329 11.26 -17.68 -9.45
C PRO A 329 10.16 -16.64 -9.23
N GLY A 330 8.97 -16.92 -9.75
CA GLY A 330 7.83 -16.00 -9.69
C GLY A 330 7.32 -15.75 -8.28
N LEU A 331 6.40 -14.80 -8.16
CA LEU A 331 5.63 -14.53 -6.95
C LEU A 331 4.43 -15.49 -6.86
N PRO A 332 3.80 -15.64 -5.68
CA PRO A 332 2.54 -16.38 -5.55
C PRO A 332 1.47 -15.85 -6.51
N ASP A 333 0.63 -16.75 -7.05
CA ASP A 333 -0.40 -16.38 -8.05
C ASP A 333 -1.41 -15.35 -7.54
N SER A 334 -1.65 -15.34 -6.23
CA SER A 334 -2.55 -14.40 -5.55
C SER A 334 -1.97 -13.01 -5.35
N THR A 335 -0.72 -12.74 -5.76
CA THR A 335 -0.05 -11.45 -5.57
C THR A 335 -0.84 -10.33 -6.23
N SER A 336 -1.25 -9.34 -5.44
CA SER A 336 -1.93 -8.13 -5.88
C SER A 336 -1.01 -6.92 -5.93
N ASP A 337 -0.07 -6.80 -4.99
CA ASP A 337 0.90 -5.71 -4.96
C ASP A 337 2.25 -6.18 -4.39
N VAL A 338 3.30 -5.44 -4.72
CA VAL A 338 4.68 -5.79 -4.41
C VAL A 338 5.56 -4.55 -4.35
N ALA A 339 6.45 -4.51 -3.37
CA ALA A 339 7.43 -3.44 -3.20
C ALA A 339 8.82 -4.02 -2.85
N ALA A 340 9.89 -3.33 -3.28
CA ALA A 340 11.25 -3.74 -3.00
C ALA A 340 11.71 -3.21 -1.64
N ALA A 341 12.21 -4.10 -0.79
CA ALA A 341 12.93 -3.79 0.43
C ALA A 341 14.43 -4.00 0.22
N ASN A 342 15.25 -3.45 1.11
CA ASN A 342 16.69 -3.60 1.09
C ASN A 342 17.11 -5.08 1.27
N GLY A 343 18.32 -5.41 0.85
CA GLY A 343 18.88 -6.76 1.02
C GLY A 343 18.28 -7.81 0.09
N GLY A 344 17.78 -7.40 -1.08
CA GLY A 344 17.26 -8.29 -2.10
C GLY A 344 15.92 -8.95 -1.76
N VAL A 345 15.09 -8.27 -0.98
CA VAL A 345 13.78 -8.76 -0.51
C VAL A 345 12.64 -8.02 -1.21
N LEU A 346 11.56 -8.72 -1.52
CA LEU A 346 10.31 -8.10 -1.96
C LEU A 346 9.23 -8.31 -0.89
N ALA A 347 8.59 -7.23 -0.44
CA ALA A 347 7.37 -7.30 0.34
C ALA A 347 6.19 -7.55 -0.60
N VAL A 348 5.34 -8.52 -0.28
CA VAL A 348 4.30 -9.03 -1.18
C VAL A 348 2.97 -9.09 -0.43
N THR A 349 1.93 -8.52 -1.03
CA THR A 349 0.54 -8.69 -0.60
C THR A 349 -0.26 -9.38 -1.68
N GLY A 350 -1.29 -10.12 -1.28
CA GLY A 350 -2.19 -10.80 -2.19
C GLY A 350 -3.63 -10.37 -2.04
N ALA A 351 -4.38 -10.52 -3.14
CA ALA A 351 -5.77 -10.05 -3.28
C ALA A 351 -6.74 -10.64 -2.24
N TYR A 352 -6.38 -11.77 -1.63
CA TYR A 352 -7.19 -12.48 -0.64
C TYR A 352 -6.63 -12.38 0.78
N GLY A 353 -5.83 -11.34 1.06
CA GLY A 353 -5.29 -11.06 2.39
C GLY A 353 -4.09 -11.93 2.78
N SER A 354 -3.37 -12.53 1.82
CA SER A 354 -2.04 -13.10 2.08
C SER A 354 -1.00 -11.99 2.12
N ALA A 355 -0.05 -12.05 3.05
CA ALA A 355 1.09 -11.15 3.05
C ALA A 355 2.36 -11.82 3.56
N GLY A 356 3.49 -11.40 3.01
CA GLY A 356 4.79 -11.96 3.35
C GLY A 356 5.91 -11.38 2.51
N PHE A 357 6.99 -12.14 2.41
CA PHE A 357 8.22 -11.73 1.73
C PHE A 357 8.64 -12.74 0.69
N TRP A 358 9.10 -12.25 -0.44
CA TRP A 358 9.90 -13.06 -1.37
C TRP A 358 11.37 -12.76 -1.11
N ALA A 359 12.14 -13.79 -0.75
CA ALA A 359 13.57 -13.69 -0.45
C ALA A 359 14.30 -14.95 -0.92
N GLY A 360 15.45 -14.78 -1.58
CA GLY A 360 16.28 -15.91 -2.02
C GLY A 360 15.57 -16.90 -2.94
N GLY A 361 14.61 -16.44 -3.76
CA GLY A 361 13.87 -17.31 -4.67
C GLY A 361 12.64 -18.01 -4.06
N ARG A 362 12.27 -17.68 -2.81
CA ARG A 362 11.16 -18.33 -2.09
C ARG A 362 10.27 -17.30 -1.42
N TYR A 363 8.98 -17.62 -1.37
CA TYR A 363 8.00 -16.87 -0.58
C TYR A 363 7.97 -17.38 0.86
N VAL A 364 7.98 -16.45 1.80
CA VAL A 364 7.89 -16.64 3.25
C VAL A 364 6.65 -15.91 3.73
N ASP A 365 5.66 -16.67 4.19
CA ASP A 365 4.41 -16.11 4.72
C ASP A 365 4.65 -15.43 6.08
N VAL A 366 3.89 -14.37 6.36
CA VAL A 366 3.84 -13.70 7.66
C VAL A 366 2.43 -13.88 8.23
N PRO A 367 2.17 -14.96 9.02
CA PRO A 367 0.82 -15.34 9.39
C PRO A 367 0.05 -14.29 10.20
N GLU A 368 0.75 -13.56 11.07
CA GLU A 368 0.17 -12.47 11.88
C GLU A 368 -0.32 -11.29 11.03
N LEU A 369 0.43 -10.94 9.98
CA LEU A 369 0.04 -9.92 9.01
C LEU A 369 -1.11 -10.42 8.13
N SER A 370 -1.00 -11.63 7.59
CA SER A 370 -2.08 -12.29 6.83
C SER A 370 -3.39 -12.36 7.63
N ALA A 371 -3.32 -12.67 8.93
CA ALA A 371 -4.48 -12.66 9.80
C ALA A 371 -5.10 -11.26 9.89
N ALA A 372 -4.29 -10.22 10.14
CA ALA A 372 -4.77 -8.84 10.25
C ALA A 372 -5.43 -8.31 8.96
N LEU A 373 -5.01 -8.78 7.78
CA LEU A 373 -5.53 -8.38 6.48
C LEU A 373 -6.83 -9.08 6.09
N ARG A 374 -7.03 -10.35 6.50
CA ARG A 374 -8.29 -11.07 6.22
C ARG A 374 -9.50 -10.50 6.96
N TYR A 375 -9.27 -9.65 7.96
CA TYR A 375 -10.30 -9.07 8.82
C TYR A 375 -10.74 -7.65 8.40
N GLY A 376 -10.46 -7.19 7.18
CA GLY A 376 -10.84 -5.83 6.77
C GLY A 376 -11.06 -5.68 5.28
N THR A 377 -12.26 -5.21 4.92
CA THR A 377 -12.67 -4.62 3.62
C THR A 377 -12.62 -5.52 2.38
N ASP A 378 -13.44 -5.19 1.38
CA ASP A 378 -13.43 -5.83 0.05
C ASP A 378 -12.25 -5.37 -0.83
N GLU A 379 -11.41 -4.46 -0.33
CA GLU A 379 -10.27 -3.90 -1.04
C GLU A 379 -9.01 -4.78 -0.92
N SER A 380 -8.26 -4.90 -2.01
CA SER A 380 -6.98 -5.60 -2.00
C SER A 380 -5.91 -4.78 -1.27
N PRO A 381 -5.16 -5.37 -0.33
CA PRO A 381 -4.10 -4.67 0.39
C PRO A 381 -2.98 -4.22 -0.55
N SER A 382 -2.54 -2.98 -0.41
CA SER A 382 -1.35 -2.43 -1.09
C SER A 382 -0.14 -2.42 -0.16
N VAL A 383 1.06 -2.37 -0.74
CA VAL A 383 2.32 -2.36 0.01
C VAL A 383 3.29 -1.32 -0.55
N GLU A 384 3.88 -0.54 0.35
CA GLU A 384 4.99 0.36 0.07
C GLU A 384 6.16 0.08 1.03
N VAL A 385 7.37 0.43 0.61
CA VAL A 385 8.55 0.42 1.49
C VAL A 385 9.10 1.84 1.57
N LEU A 386 9.24 2.33 2.79
CA LEU A 386 9.70 3.67 3.11
C LEU A 386 11.23 3.77 3.04
N ARG A 387 11.75 5.00 3.13
CA ARG A 387 13.18 5.29 2.95
C ARG A 387 14.09 4.60 3.97
N ASP A 388 13.58 4.39 5.18
CA ASP A 388 14.28 3.70 6.27
C ASP A 388 14.10 2.18 6.24
N ASP A 389 13.62 1.64 5.11
CA ASP A 389 13.26 0.24 4.90
C ASP A 389 12.01 -0.23 5.66
N THR A 390 11.23 0.66 6.28
CA THR A 390 9.95 0.29 6.91
C THR A 390 8.94 -0.16 5.86
N VAL A 391 8.32 -1.31 6.08
CA VAL A 391 7.23 -1.81 5.20
C VAL A 391 5.91 -1.25 5.69
N VAL A 392 5.10 -0.70 4.79
CA VAL A 392 3.75 -0.23 5.11
C VAL A 392 2.75 -0.98 4.24
N VAL A 393 1.82 -1.66 4.88
CA VAL A 393 0.69 -2.31 4.21
C VAL A 393 -0.56 -1.50 4.48
N SER A 394 -1.28 -1.07 3.45
CA SER A 394 -2.48 -0.25 3.58
C SER A 394 -3.74 -1.05 3.24
N THR A 395 -4.79 -0.89 4.06
CA THR A 395 -6.13 -1.45 3.84
C THR A 395 -7.21 -0.47 4.29
N GLY A 396 -7.97 0.08 3.33
CA GLY A 396 -8.92 1.16 3.61
C GLY A 396 -8.22 2.34 4.32
N ALA A 397 -8.74 2.73 5.50
CA ALA A 397 -8.18 3.80 6.32
C ALA A 397 -7.03 3.35 7.26
N ALA A 398 -6.77 2.04 7.37
CA ALA A 398 -5.76 1.51 8.27
C ALA A 398 -4.41 1.30 7.55
N GLN A 399 -3.32 1.52 8.29
CA GLN A 399 -1.97 1.14 7.85
C GLN A 399 -1.34 0.19 8.87
N ILE A 400 -0.62 -0.81 8.38
CA ILE A 400 0.17 -1.72 9.20
C ILE A 400 1.64 -1.47 8.86
N THR A 401 2.40 -1.03 9.85
CA THR A 401 3.84 -0.72 9.72
C THR A 401 4.67 -1.90 10.21
N GLY A 402 5.70 -2.27 9.44
CA GLY A 402 6.61 -3.37 9.70
C GLY A 402 8.05 -2.88 9.81
N VAL A 403 8.49 -2.61 11.03
CA VAL A 403 9.83 -2.08 11.33
C VAL A 403 10.80 -3.23 11.57
N GLY A 404 11.94 -3.21 10.90
CA GLY A 404 12.95 -4.27 10.97
C GLY A 404 13.71 -4.37 9.66
N SER A 405 14.32 -5.54 9.41
CA SER A 405 15.17 -5.74 8.23
C SER A 405 14.91 -7.10 7.58
N GLY A 406 14.94 -7.13 6.26
CA GLY A 406 14.63 -8.34 5.50
C GLY A 406 13.24 -8.87 5.82
N VAL A 407 13.16 -10.13 6.26
CA VAL A 407 11.89 -10.80 6.61
C VAL A 407 11.53 -10.69 8.09
N ALA A 408 12.47 -10.27 8.95
CA ALA A 408 12.28 -10.19 10.40
C ALA A 408 11.87 -8.76 10.77
N ARG A 409 10.58 -8.59 11.09
CA ARG A 409 9.97 -7.28 11.35
C ARG A 409 8.96 -7.35 12.49
N THR A 410 8.83 -6.25 13.21
CA THR A 410 7.79 -6.05 14.22
C THR A 410 6.67 -5.22 13.60
N TRP A 411 5.44 -5.72 13.72
CA TRP A 411 4.27 -5.13 13.09
C TRP A 411 3.43 -4.33 14.07
N THR A 412 2.91 -3.20 13.63
CA THR A 412 1.96 -2.37 14.40
C THR A 412 0.87 -1.86 13.46
N ARG A 413 -0.39 -2.05 13.85
CA ARG A 413 -1.56 -1.53 13.15
C ARG A 413 -1.84 -0.10 13.63
N ILE A 414 -2.16 0.78 12.69
CA ILE A 414 -2.46 2.19 12.91
C ILE A 414 -3.77 2.49 12.20
N SER A 415 -4.77 2.96 12.95
CA SER A 415 -6.13 3.21 12.42
C SER A 415 -6.90 4.29 13.16
#